data_AF-A0A285M3D4-F1
#
_entry.id   AF-A0A285M3D4-F1
#
_cell.length_a   1.000
_cell.length_b   1.000
_cell.length_c   1.000
_cell.angle_alpha   90.00
_cell.angle_beta   90.00
_cell.angle_gamma   90.00
#
_symmetry.space_group_name_H-M   'P 1'
#
loop_
_entity.id
_entity.type
_entity.pdbx_description
1 polymer ?
#
loop_
_entity_poly.entity_id
_entity_poly.type
_entity_poly.pdbx_seq_one_letter_code
_entity_poly.pdbx_strand_id
1 'polypeptide(L)' 'MNKQDSTQLDTDARELAKLGHSLSTALFEGNLDQCLAIIVDHGNRHGYQFSDGSRHLLEQSTMTTGQS' A
#
# COMPACT_ATOMS: atom_id res chain seq x y z
N MET A 1 -5.06 25.03 24.86
CA MET A 1 -6.08 24.26 24.12
C MET A 1 -5.49 23.97 22.75
N ASN A 2 -4.83 22.81 22.62
CA ASN A 2 -4.12 22.43 21.41
C ASN A 2 -5.16 22.03 20.35
N LYS A 3 -5.44 22.94 19.41
CA LYS A 3 -6.09 22.58 18.15
C LYS A 3 -5.09 21.75 17.35
N GLN A 4 -4.90 20.49 17.72
CA GLN A 4 -4.36 19.52 16.75
C GLN A 4 -5.45 19.32 15.70
N ASP A 5 -5.40 20.19 14.71
CA ASP A 5 -5.65 19.95 13.30
C ASP A 5 -6.69 18.85 12.98
N SER A 6 -7.96 19.13 13.30
CA SER A 6 -9.08 18.26 12.90
C SER A 6 -9.12 18.02 11.38
N THR A 7 -8.57 18.95 10.61
CA THR A 7 -8.38 18.87 9.15
C THR A 7 -7.34 17.83 8.73
N GLN A 8 -6.25 17.66 9.48
CA GLN A 8 -5.25 16.65 9.24
C GLN A 8 -5.79 15.23 9.51
N LEU A 9 -6.54 15.06 10.61
CA LEU A 9 -7.21 13.80 10.95
C LEU A 9 -8.22 13.35 9.89
N ASP A 10 -9.00 14.28 9.33
CA ASP A 10 -9.97 14.00 8.26
C ASP A 10 -9.26 13.64 6.94
N THR A 11 -8.14 14.29 6.66
CA THR A 11 -7.30 13.98 5.49
C THR A 11 -6.71 12.58 5.58
N ASP A 12 -6.15 12.20 6.73
CA ASP A 12 -5.59 10.86 6.97
C ASP A 12 -6.67 9.77 6.89
N ALA A 13 -7.85 10.01 7.46
CA ALA A 13 -8.98 9.07 7.40
C ALA A 13 -9.46 8.83 5.96
N ARG A 14 -9.53 9.89 5.15
CA ARG A 14 -9.92 9.80 3.74
C ARG A 14 -8.90 9.05 2.89
N GLU A 15 -7.61 9.26 3.12
CA GLU A 15 -6.55 8.54 2.41
C GLU A 15 -6.55 7.05 2.78
N LEU A 16 -6.75 6.71 4.05
CA LEU A 16 -6.90 5.32 4.49
C LEU A 16 -8.13 4.63 3.87
N ALA A 17 -9.27 5.33 3.76
CA ALA A 17 -10.46 4.79 3.10
C ALA A 17 -10.20 4.48 1.61
N LYS A 18 -9.49 5.36 0.89
CA LYS A 18 -9.11 5.12 -0.51
C LYS A 18 -8.14 3.96 -0.66
N LEU A 19 -7.15 3.86 0.23
CA LEU A 19 -6.21 2.75 0.28
C LEU A 19 -6.95 1.42 0.47
N GLY A 20 -7.82 1.35 1.48
CA GLY A 20 -8.62 0.18 1.77
C GLY A 20 -9.50 -0.24 0.58
N HIS A 21 -10.17 0.72 -0.06
CA HIS A 21 -10.97 0.43 -1.26
C HIS A 21 -10.12 -0.13 -2.41
N SER A 22 -8.98 0.50 -2.72
CA SER A 22 -8.10 0.06 -3.81
C SER A 22 -7.53 -1.33 -3.56
N LEU A 23 -7.13 -1.60 -2.30
CA LEU A 23 -6.60 -2.90 -1.90
C LEU A 23 -7.69 -3.99 -1.94
N SER A 24 -8.90 -3.69 -1.46
CA SER A 24 -10.03 -4.63 -1.55
C SER A 24 -10.36 -4.97 -3.00
N THR A 25 -10.43 -3.99 -3.90
CA THR A 25 -10.69 -4.23 -5.33
C THR A 25 -9.64 -5.15 -5.94
N ALA A 26 -8.35 -4.84 -5.74
CA ALA A 26 -7.26 -5.66 -6.27
C ALA A 26 -7.28 -7.10 -5.71
N LEU A 27 -7.63 -7.28 -4.43
CA LEU A 27 -7.80 -8.59 -3.82
C LEU A 27 -8.99 -9.36 -4.41
N PHE A 28 -10.12 -8.71 -4.64
CA PHE A 28 -11.29 -9.34 -5.26
C PHE A 28 -11.04 -9.77 -6.71
N GLU A 29 -10.21 -9.02 -7.43
CA GLU A 29 -9.76 -9.36 -8.79
C GLU A 29 -8.67 -10.43 -8.81
N GLY A 30 -8.17 -10.85 -7.63
CA GLY A 30 -7.05 -11.79 -7.53
C GLY A 30 -5.73 -11.22 -8.03
N ASN A 31 -5.62 -9.89 -8.18
CA ASN A 31 -4.45 -9.22 -8.70
C ASN A 31 -3.45 -8.92 -7.56
N LEU A 32 -2.67 -9.94 -7.21
CA LEU A 32 -1.72 -9.86 -6.11
C LEU A 32 -0.60 -8.84 -6.39
N ASP A 33 -0.15 -8.71 -7.64
CA ASP A 33 0.85 -7.72 -8.04
C ASP A 33 0.37 -6.29 -7.79
N GLN A 34 -0.89 -6.01 -8.12
CA GLN A 34 -1.50 -4.71 -7.86
C GLN A 34 -1.67 -4.45 -6.35
N CYS A 35 -2.00 -5.48 -5.56
CA CYS A 35 -2.06 -5.35 -4.10
C CYS A 35 -0.70 -4.94 -3.53
N LEU A 36 0.38 -5.60 -3.97
CA LEU A 36 1.74 -5.31 -3.53
C LEU A 36 2.17 -3.90 -3.94
N ALA A 37 1.87 -3.47 -5.17
CA ALA A 37 2.16 -2.13 -5.64
C ALA A 37 1.48 -1.05 -4.77
N ILE A 38 0.21 -1.24 -4.42
CA ILE A 38 -0.56 -0.33 -3.56
C ILE A 38 0.08 -0.21 -2.17
N ILE A 39 0.45 -1.35 -1.57
CA ILE A 39 1.05 -1.42 -0.24
C ILE A 39 2.43 -0.74 -0.22
N VAL A 40 3.26 -0.97 -1.24
CA VAL A 40 4.59 -0.36 -1.35
C VAL A 40 4.52 1.15 -1.58
N ASP A 41 3.63 1.62 -2.47
CA ASP A 41 3.44 3.05 -2.71
C ASP A 41 2.97 3.78 -1.44
N HIS A 42 2.00 3.22 -0.70
CA HIS A 42 1.58 3.76 0.58
C HIS A 42 2.74 3.77 1.61
N GLY A 43 3.48 2.67 1.70
CA GLY A 43 4.67 2.58 2.56
C GLY A 43 5.67 3.70 2.30
N ASN A 44 6.02 3.92 1.03
CA ASN A 44 6.97 4.95 0.60
C ASN A 44 6.49 6.36 0.94
N ARG A 45 5.20 6.68 0.74
CA ARG A 45 4.64 8.01 1.04
C ARG A 45 4.67 8.36 2.52
N HIS A 46 4.53 7.37 3.38
CA HIS A 46 4.50 7.54 4.84
C HIS A 46 5.84 7.21 5.52
N GLY A 47 6.89 6.89 4.75
CA GLY A 47 8.22 6.61 5.28
C GLY A 47 8.36 5.24 5.96
N TYR A 48 7.41 4.32 5.72
CA TYR A 48 7.54 2.94 6.19
C TYR A 48 8.55 2.20 5.31
N GLN A 49 9.56 1.62 5.93
CA GLN A 49 10.50 0.72 5.25
C GLN A 49 10.07 -0.73 5.47
N PHE A 50 9.90 -1.44 4.36
CA PHE A 50 9.82 -2.89 4.38
C PHE A 50 11.18 -3.48 4.74
N SER A 51 11.18 -4.57 5.50
CA SER A 51 12.40 -5.32 5.78
C SER A 51 13.04 -5.81 4.47
N ASP A 52 14.36 -5.98 4.46
CA ASP A 52 15.09 -6.49 3.29
C ASP A 52 14.54 -7.84 2.81
N GLY A 53 14.11 -8.71 3.74
CA GLY A 53 13.47 -9.99 3.41
C GLY A 53 12.12 -9.82 2.71
N SER A 54 11.28 -8.88 3.16
CA SER A 54 9.99 -8.57 2.51
C SER A 54 10.20 -7.98 1.11
N ARG A 55 11.24 -7.16 0.94
CA ARG A 55 11.60 -6.55 -0.34
C ARG A 55 12.09 -7.60 -1.35
N HIS A 56 12.92 -8.53 -0.90
CA HIS A 56 13.41 -9.64 -1.71
C HIS A 56 12.27 -10.56 -2.19
N LEU A 57 11.30 -10.86 -1.31
CA LEU A 57 10.11 -11.63 -1.68
C LEU A 57 9.26 -10.89 -2.73
N LEU A 58 9.14 -9.57 -2.61
CA LEU A 58 8.43 -8.74 -3.59
C LEU A 58 9.08 -8.78 -4.98
N GLU A 59 10.41 -8.65 -5.03
CA GLU A 59 11.19 -8.71 -6.27
C GLU A 59 11.05 -10.08 -6.95
N GLN A 60 11.07 -11.17 -6.18
CA GLN A 60 10.87 -12.53 -6.70
C GLN A 60 9.48 -12.72 -7.31
N SER A 61 8.42 -12.24 -6.65
CA SER A 61 7.06 -12.33 -7.18
C SER A 61 6.90 -11.61 -8.52
N THR A 62 7.54 -10.44 -8.68
CA THR A 62 7.48 -9.70 -9.95
C THR A 62 8.26 -10.34 -11.10
N MET A 63 9.29 -11.16 -10.81
CA MET A 63 10.04 -11.88 -11.84
C MET A 63 9.30 -13.13 -12.33
N THR A 64 8.54 -13.81 -11.46
CA THR A 64 7.79 -15.02 -11.83
C THR A 64 6.60 -14.74 -12.75
N THR A 65 6.01 -13.54 -12.71
CA THR A 65 4.88 -13.17 -13.58
C THR A 65 5.32 -12.71 -14.98
N GLY A 66 6.63 -12.48 -15.20
CA GLY A 66 7.19 -12.09 -16.51
C GLY A 66 7.63 -13.26 -17.41
N GLN A 67 7.48 -14.50 -16.94
CA GLN A 67 7.79 -15.72 -17.71
C GLN A 67 6.63 -16.71 -17.63
N SER A 68 5.56 -16.47 -18.39
CA SER A 68 4.61 -17.51 -18.85
C SER A 68 3.91 -17.06 -20.11
#